data_AF-A0A6H1NL59-F1
#
_entry.id   AF-A0A6H1NL59-F1
#
_cell.length_a   1.000
_cell.length_b   1.000
_cell.length_c   1.000
_cell.angle_alpha   90.00
_cell.angle_beta   90.00
_cell.angle_gamma   90.00
#
_symmetry.space_group_name_H-M   'P 1'
#
loop_
_entity.id
_entity.type
_entity.pdbx_description
1 polymer ?
#
loop_
_entity_poly.entity_id
_entity_poly.type
_entity_poly.pdbx_seq_one_letter_code
_entity_poly.pdbx_strand_id
1 'polypeptide(L)'
;MLRRGQERRRRARLAAVEREAYTREEIGERDGWECGHCLTPVPREADPRDPRAPQVDHITAIAEGGADTRDNVTISHRYCNADRWGLGRRCSPTQAAERLAWAVVAYEARRDEAR
;
A
#
# COMPACT_ATOMS: atom_id res chain seq x y z
N MET A 1 22.05 -11.47 -7.25
CA MET A 1 21.55 -12.14 -8.48
C MET A 1 20.20 -12.90 -8.32
N LEU A 2 19.46 -12.77 -7.20
CA LEU A 2 18.18 -13.47 -6.96
C LEU A 2 16.93 -12.89 -7.69
N ARG A 3 17.05 -11.71 -8.32
CA ARG A 3 15.90 -10.91 -8.78
C ARG A 3 15.17 -11.48 -10.01
N ARG A 4 15.90 -12.06 -10.98
CA ARG A 4 15.30 -12.54 -12.25
C ARG A 4 14.31 -13.70 -12.06
N GLY A 5 14.57 -14.58 -11.08
CA GLY A 5 13.65 -15.69 -10.76
C GLY A 5 12.37 -15.21 -10.06
N GLN A 6 12.49 -14.24 -9.16
CA GLN A 6 11.35 -13.62 -8.47
C GLN A 6 10.47 -12.82 -9.43
N GLU A 7 11.06 -12.06 -10.36
CA GLU A 7 10.31 -11.30 -11.38
C GLU A 7 9.51 -12.22 -12.32
N ARG A 8 10.09 -13.34 -12.78
CA ARG A 8 9.38 -14.33 -13.60
C ARG A 8 8.18 -14.94 -12.86
N ARG A 9 8.38 -15.33 -11.60
CA ARG A 9 7.29 -15.87 -10.76
C ARG A 9 6.18 -14.84 -10.54
N ARG A 10 6.53 -13.57 -10.30
CA ARG A 10 5.55 -12.47 -10.17
C ARG A 10 4.76 -12.27 -11.45
N ARG A 11 5.43 -12.22 -12.61
CA ARG A 11 4.74 -12.10 -13.91
C ARG A 11 3.80 -13.26 -14.19
N ALA A 12 4.23 -14.49 -13.91
CA ALA A 12 3.38 -15.67 -14.08
C ALA A 12 2.13 -15.62 -13.18
N ARG A 13 2.27 -15.20 -11.92
CA ARG A 13 1.13 -15.01 -11.01
C ARG A 13 0.17 -13.93 -11.49
N LEU A 14 0.68 -12.79 -11.94
CA LEU A 14 -0.13 -11.71 -12.51
C LEU A 14 -0.89 -12.13 -13.77
N ALA A 15 -0.28 -12.99 -14.61
CA ALA A 15 -0.92 -13.51 -15.81
C ALA A 15 -1.99 -14.58 -15.50
N ALA A 16 -1.96 -15.17 -14.31
CA ALA A 16 -2.85 -16.25 -13.90
C ALA A 16 -4.10 -15.78 -13.13
N VAL A 17 -4.20 -14.48 -12.84
CA VAL A 17 -5.33 -13.90 -12.11
C VAL A 17 -6.17 -13.02 -13.03
N GLU A 18 -7.46 -12.89 -12.70
CA GLU A 18 -8.34 -11.92 -13.33
C GLU A 18 -7.78 -10.50 -13.14
N ARG A 19 -7.91 -9.66 -14.17
CA ARG A 19 -7.42 -8.28 -14.14
C ARG A 19 -8.42 -7.32 -14.76
N GLU A 20 -8.52 -6.17 -14.14
CA GLU A 20 -9.32 -5.04 -14.58
C GLU A 20 -8.42 -3.81 -14.72
N ALA A 21 -8.65 -2.97 -15.73
CA ALA A 21 -7.90 -1.72 -15.87
C ALA A 21 -8.48 -0.66 -14.93
N TYR A 22 -7.68 -0.16 -14.00
CA TYR A 22 -8.04 0.93 -13.09
C TYR A 22 -6.86 1.88 -12.85
N THR A 23 -7.16 3.10 -12.40
CA THR A 23 -6.16 4.09 -11.98
C THR A 23 -6.16 4.26 -10.47
N ARG A 24 -5.07 4.78 -9.91
CA ARG A 24 -4.99 5.13 -8.48
C ARG A 24 -6.04 6.19 -8.10
N GLU A 25 -6.32 7.13 -8.99
CA GLU A 25 -7.30 8.19 -8.73
C GLU A 25 -8.71 7.59 -8.59
N GLU A 26 -9.10 6.70 -9.52
CA GLU A 26 -10.40 6.00 -9.46
C GLU A 26 -10.57 5.20 -8.16
N ILE A 27 -9.53 4.47 -7.74
CA ILE A 27 -9.57 3.71 -6.46
C ILE A 27 -9.63 4.67 -5.27
N GLY A 28 -8.85 5.75 -5.30
CA GLY A 28 -8.87 6.78 -4.25
C GLY A 28 -10.22 7.47 -4.13
N GLU A 29 -10.85 7.85 -5.24
CA GLU A 29 -12.19 8.46 -5.26
C GLU A 29 -13.25 7.50 -4.73
N ARG A 30 -13.22 6.24 -5.16
CA ARG A 30 -14.13 5.19 -4.67
C ARG A 30 -14.01 5.01 -3.16
N ASP A 31 -12.78 5.00 -2.64
CA ASP A 31 -12.49 4.77 -1.23
C ASP A 31 -12.57 6.05 -0.39
N GLY A 32 -12.99 7.19 -0.96
CA GLY A 32 -13.05 8.47 -0.25
C GLY A 32 -11.68 8.98 0.22
N TRP A 33 -10.60 8.48 -0.39
CA TRP A 33 -9.22 8.68 0.04
C TRP A 33 -8.97 8.26 1.50
N GLU A 34 -9.70 7.26 1.98
CA GLU A 34 -9.49 6.65 3.28
C GLU A 34 -8.65 5.36 3.15
N CYS A 35 -7.62 5.20 3.97
CA CYS A 35 -6.76 4.03 3.90
C CYS A 35 -7.52 2.77 4.35
N GLY A 36 -7.58 1.75 3.50
CA GLY A 36 -8.25 0.47 3.81
C GLY A 36 -7.66 -0.34 4.97
N HIS A 37 -6.55 0.12 5.59
CA HIS A 37 -5.91 -0.55 6.73
C HIS A 37 -6.08 0.21 8.05
N CYS A 38 -5.69 1.47 8.09
CA CYS A 38 -5.71 2.29 9.30
C CYS A 38 -6.93 3.22 9.39
N LEU A 39 -7.74 3.31 8.33
CA LEU A 39 -8.94 4.13 8.24
C LEU A 39 -8.68 5.64 8.45
N THR A 40 -7.45 6.10 8.15
CA THR A 40 -7.12 7.52 8.20
C THR A 40 -6.95 8.08 6.78
N PRO A 41 -7.10 9.40 6.59
CA PRO A 41 -6.99 10.02 5.27
C PRO A 41 -5.64 9.76 4.59
N VAL A 42 -5.68 9.46 3.30
CA VAL A 42 -4.53 9.30 2.41
C VAL A 42 -4.41 10.58 1.56
N PRO A 43 -3.26 11.27 1.58
CA PRO A 43 -3.04 12.42 0.69
C PRO A 43 -3.01 11.97 -0.77
N ARG A 44 -3.63 12.76 -1.66
CA ARG A 44 -3.64 12.50 -3.12
C ARG A 44 -2.26 12.64 -3.74
N GLU A 45 -1.50 13.60 -3.22
CA GLU A 45 -0.16 13.93 -3.65
C GLU A 45 0.77 14.00 -2.44
N ALA A 46 1.87 13.27 -2.50
CA ALA A 46 2.92 13.27 -1.49
C ALA A 46 4.26 12.86 -2.13
N ASP A 47 5.38 13.21 -1.50
CA ASP A 47 6.69 12.66 -1.88
C ASP A 47 6.59 11.12 -1.88
N PRO A 48 7.07 10.41 -2.92
CA PRO A 48 6.97 8.94 -2.99
C PRO A 48 7.64 8.19 -1.83
N ARG A 49 8.50 8.86 -1.06
CA ARG A 49 9.18 8.35 0.15
C ARG A 49 8.43 8.69 1.43
N ASP A 50 7.45 9.61 1.39
CA ASP A 50 6.61 9.93 2.54
C ASP A 50 5.84 8.65 2.97
N PRO A 51 5.84 8.28 4.25
CA PRO A 51 5.06 7.18 4.78
C PRO A 51 3.58 7.22 4.39
N ARG A 52 3.01 8.43 4.25
CA ARG A 52 1.62 8.69 3.87
C ARG A 52 1.36 8.60 2.37
N ALA A 53 2.39 8.42 1.53
CA ALA A 53 2.21 8.45 0.08
C ALA A 53 1.18 7.41 -0.40
N PRO A 54 0.27 7.78 -1.33
CA PRO A 54 -0.82 6.91 -1.75
C PRO A 54 -0.32 5.75 -2.59
N GLN A 55 -0.83 4.55 -2.28
CA GLN A 55 -0.56 3.31 -3.01
C GLN A 55 -1.85 2.51 -3.17
N VAL A 56 -2.00 1.85 -4.33
CA VAL A 56 -3.04 0.82 -4.48
C VAL A 56 -2.51 -0.48 -3.88
N ASP A 57 -3.29 -1.08 -2.99
CA ASP A 57 -2.93 -2.31 -2.29
C ASP A 57 -3.97 -3.41 -2.52
N HIS A 58 -3.50 -4.63 -2.76
CA HIS A 58 -4.35 -5.80 -2.93
C HIS A 58 -4.80 -6.32 -1.56
N ILE A 59 -6.11 -6.33 -1.32
CA ILE A 59 -6.73 -6.83 -0.08
C ILE A 59 -6.33 -8.29 0.13
N THR A 60 -6.62 -9.14 -0.85
CA THR A 60 -6.05 -10.48 -0.98
C THR A 60 -4.87 -10.42 -1.93
N ALA A 61 -3.69 -10.86 -1.47
CA ALA A 61 -2.50 -10.70 -2.28
C ALA A 61 -2.53 -11.63 -3.50
N ILE A 62 -1.95 -11.16 -4.62
CA ILE A 62 -1.82 -11.95 -5.85
C ILE A 62 -1.01 -13.24 -5.60
N ALA A 63 -0.06 -13.22 -4.66
CA ALA A 63 0.69 -14.40 -4.27
C ALA A 63 -0.16 -15.47 -3.56
N GLU A 64 -1.30 -15.07 -2.98
CA GLU A 64 -2.29 -15.92 -2.31
C GLU A 64 -3.50 -16.22 -3.22
N GLY A 65 -3.45 -15.82 -4.50
CA GLY A 65 -4.53 -16.06 -5.47
C GLY A 65 -5.54 -14.91 -5.62
N GLY A 66 -5.29 -13.75 -5.01
CA GLY A 66 -6.14 -12.57 -5.18
C GLY A 66 -6.10 -12.00 -6.60
N ALA A 67 -7.25 -11.52 -7.08
CA ALA A 67 -7.40 -10.89 -8.38
C ALA A 67 -6.78 -9.47 -8.43
N ASP A 68 -6.46 -8.98 -9.62
CA ASP A 68 -6.04 -7.59 -9.85
C ASP A 68 -7.22 -6.77 -10.40
N THR A 69 -8.30 -6.72 -9.63
CA THR A 69 -9.58 -6.08 -9.98
C THR A 69 -9.92 -4.99 -8.98
N ARG A 70 -10.82 -4.06 -9.34
CA ARG A 70 -11.26 -2.99 -8.43
C ARG A 70 -11.72 -3.59 -7.09
N ASP A 71 -12.50 -4.66 -7.10
CA ASP A 71 -13.05 -5.29 -5.89
C ASP A 71 -12.00 -5.87 -4.93
N ASN A 72 -10.79 -6.19 -5.39
CA ASN A 72 -9.73 -6.76 -4.56
C ASN A 72 -8.59 -5.77 -4.27
N VAL A 73 -8.77 -4.48 -4.59
CA VAL A 73 -7.80 -3.44 -4.26
C VAL A 73 -8.41 -2.34 -3.40
N THR A 74 -7.57 -1.62 -2.66
CA THR A 74 -7.94 -0.44 -1.88
C THR A 74 -6.83 0.60 -1.93
N ILE A 75 -7.18 1.87 -1.70
CA ILE A 75 -6.17 2.91 -1.45
C ILE A 75 -5.57 2.72 -0.06
N SER A 76 -4.26 2.92 0.03
CA SER A 76 -3.51 2.75 1.27
C SER A 76 -2.35 3.73 1.36
N HIS A 77 -1.89 4.01 2.58
CA HIS A 77 -0.58 4.61 2.76
C HIS A 77 0.51 3.62 2.38
N ARG A 78 1.60 4.13 1.79
CA ARG A 78 2.81 3.37 1.49
C ARG A 78 3.32 2.61 2.71
N TYR A 79 3.31 3.25 3.88
CA TYR A 79 3.75 2.61 5.12
C TYR A 79 2.83 1.47 5.54
N CYS A 80 1.52 1.67 5.58
CA CYS A 80 0.56 0.62 5.96
C CYS A 80 0.64 -0.59 5.02
N ASN A 81 0.75 -0.34 3.71
CA ASN A 81 0.97 -1.40 2.72
C ASN A 81 2.31 -2.14 2.94
N ALA A 82 3.37 -1.48 3.38
CA ALA A 82 4.63 -2.17 3.69
C ALA A 82 4.55 -2.93 5.03
N ASP A 83 3.97 -2.31 6.06
CA ASP A 83 3.94 -2.80 7.44
C ASP A 83 3.06 -4.05 7.58
N ARG A 84 1.95 -4.16 6.81
CA ARG A 84 1.10 -5.38 6.77
C ARG A 84 1.88 -6.64 6.42
N TRP A 85 3.01 -6.52 5.70
CA TRP A 85 3.89 -7.64 5.36
C TRP A 85 4.98 -7.89 6.40
N GLY A 86 5.35 -6.87 7.18
CA GLY A 86 6.45 -6.93 8.16
C GLY A 86 6.05 -7.45 9.54
N LEU A 87 4.80 -7.21 9.98
CA LEU A 87 4.37 -7.53 11.36
C LEU A 87 3.08 -8.37 11.44
N GLY A 88 2.62 -8.85 10.29
CA GLY A 88 1.41 -9.65 10.15
C GLY A 88 0.15 -8.80 10.07
N ARG A 89 -0.89 -9.34 9.42
CA ARG A 89 -2.24 -8.74 9.28
C ARG A 89 -2.99 -8.53 10.62
N ARG A 90 -2.30 -8.52 11.77
CA ARG A 90 -2.90 -8.59 13.13
C ARG A 90 -2.86 -7.27 13.90
N CYS A 91 -2.58 -6.14 13.25
CA CYS A 91 -2.77 -4.83 13.89
C CYS A 91 -4.20 -4.34 13.67
N SER A 92 -4.83 -3.79 14.71
CA SER A 92 -6.10 -3.07 14.56
C SER A 92 -5.90 -1.77 13.76
N PRO A 93 -6.96 -1.18 13.17
CA PRO A 93 -6.84 0.10 12.46
C PRO A 93 -6.17 1.20 13.30
N THR A 94 -6.50 1.27 14.59
CA THR A 94 -5.89 2.22 15.53
C THR A 94 -4.39 1.98 15.69
N GLN A 95 -3.96 0.72 15.88
CA GLN A 95 -2.55 0.39 15.98
C GLN A 95 -1.80 0.72 14.68
N ALA A 96 -2.42 0.48 13.52
CA ALA A 96 -1.84 0.86 12.23
C ALA A 96 -1.68 2.39 12.11
N ALA A 97 -2.67 3.16 12.57
CA ALA A 97 -2.62 4.63 12.58
C ALA A 97 -1.52 5.16 13.52
N GLU A 98 -1.38 4.59 14.72
CA GLU A 98 -0.32 4.96 15.66
C GLU A 98 1.07 4.71 15.08
N ARG A 99 1.26 3.56 14.42
CA ARG A 99 2.53 3.19 13.76
C ARG A 99 2.84 4.12 12.58
N LEU A 100 1.82 4.46 11.78
CA LEU A 100 1.94 5.45 10.71
C LEU A 100 2.37 6.81 11.28
N ALA A 101 1.75 7.27 12.37
CA ALA A 101 2.09 8.54 13.00
C ALA A 101 3.55 8.60 13.43
N TRP A 102 4.08 7.54 14.05
CA TRP A 102 5.50 7.46 14.40
C TRP A 102 6.41 7.48 13.16
N ALA A 103 6.04 6.75 12.11
CA ALA A 103 6.79 6.72 10.86
C ALA A 103 6.85 8.11 10.19
N VAL A 104 5.76 8.89 10.25
CA VAL A 104 5.69 10.25 9.74
C VAL A 104 6.65 11.17 10.49
N VAL A 105 6.63 11.16 11.82
CA VAL A 105 7.55 11.97 12.64
C VAL A 105 9.01 11.64 12.29
N ALA A 106 9.34 10.34 12.19
CA ALA A 106 10.69 9.90 11.83
C ALA A 106 11.11 10.34 10.41
N TYR A 107 10.17 10.34 9.46
CA TYR A 107 10.42 10.80 8.10
C TYR A 107 10.66 12.31 8.04
N GLU A 108 9.81 13.10 8.71
CA GLU A 108 9.88 14.55 8.74
C GLU A 108 11.19 15.03 9.40
N ALA A 109 11.60 14.42 10.52
CA ALA A 109 12.89 14.70 11.16
C ALA A 109 14.08 14.49 10.21
N ARG A 110 14.13 13.35 9.50
CA ARG A 110 15.20 13.06 8.53
C ARG A 110 15.18 14.01 7.32
N ARG A 111 13.99 14.46 6.92
CA ARG A 111 13.84 15.40 5.80
C ARG A 111 14.37 16.77 6.16
N ASP A 112 14.16 17.20 7.41
CA ASP A 112 14.66 18.47 7.92
C ASP A 112 16.18 18.46 8.10
N GLU A 113 16.77 17.34 8.51
CA GLU A 113 18.24 17.15 8.59
C GLU A 113 18.93 17.20 7.22
N ALA A 114 18.21 16.90 6.14
CA ALA A 114 18.73 16.85 4.78
C ALA A 114 18.60 18.19 4.01
N ARG A 115 18.05 19.23 4.63
CA ARG A 115 17.86 20.57 4.07
C ARG A 115 18.98 21.51 4.52
#